data_AF-K9UXI8-F1
#
_entry.id   AF-K9UXI8-F1
#
_cell.length_a   1.000
_cell.length_b   1.000
_cell.length_c   1.000
_cell.angle_alpha   90.00
_cell.angle_beta   90.00
_cell.angle_gamma   90.00
#
_symmetry.space_group_name_H-M   'P 1'
#
loop_
_entity.id
_entity.type
_entity.pdbx_description
1 polymer ?
#
loop_
_entity_poly.entity_id
_entity_poly.type
_entity_poly.pdbx_seq_one_letter_code
_entity_poly.pdbx_strand_id
1 'polypeptide(L)' 'MTPQEFLTNLAEATTDSEKLVVFAEYLDTTALENATTKRWKSLPYSNEIQMSLKNVAFHLEALAEAGNQP' A
#
# COMPACT_ATOMS: atom_id res chain seq x y z
N MET A 1 -5.05 -8.24 -0.35
CA MET A 1 -5.04 -7.88 -1.77
C MET A 1 -3.91 -8.65 -2.42
N THR A 2 -4.23 -9.55 -3.33
CA THR A 2 -3.24 -10.29 -4.11
C THR A 2 -2.61 -9.38 -5.18
N PRO A 3 -1.42 -9.74 -5.72
CA PRO A 3 -0.83 -8.98 -6.83
C PRO A 3 -1.75 -8.86 -8.06
N GLN A 4 -2.59 -9.87 -8.31
CA GLN A 4 -3.53 -9.83 -9.43
C GLN A 4 -4.69 -8.86 -9.17
N GLU A 5 -5.25 -8.88 -7.95
CA GLU A 5 -6.28 -7.91 -7.53
C GLU A 5 -5.74 -6.47 -7.61
N PHE A 6 -4.50 -6.26 -7.17
CA PHE A 6 -3.84 -4.96 -7.30
C PHE A 6 -3.76 -4.49 -8.76
N LEU A 7 -3.29 -5.35 -9.66
CA LEU A 7 -3.18 -5.01 -11.09
C LEU A 7 -4.55 -4.74 -11.73
N THR A 8 -5.57 -5.51 -11.35
CA THR A 8 -6.94 -5.30 -11.81
C THR A 8 -7.48 -3.96 -11.32
N ASN A 9 -7.42 -3.69 -10.02
CA ASN A 9 -7.91 -2.44 -9.44
C ASN A 9 -7.16 -1.22 -10.00
N LEU A 10 -5.85 -1.35 -10.24
CA LEU A 10 -5.04 -0.28 -10.81
C LEU A 10 -5.42 0.02 -12.26
N ALA A 11 -5.77 -1.00 -13.04
CA ALA A 11 -6.23 -0.84 -14.42
C ALA A 11 -7.64 -0.23 -14.51
N GLU A 12 -8.48 -0.48 -13.51
CA GLU A 12 -9.85 0.05 -13.41
C GLU A 12 -9.90 1.49 -12.87
N ALA A 13 -8.87 1.93 -12.12
CA ALA A 13 -8.77 3.29 -11.60
C ALA A 13 -8.68 4.34 -12.73
N THR A 14 -9.64 5.24 -12.76
CA THR A 14 -9.83 6.25 -13.81
C THR A 14 -9.12 7.56 -13.52
N THR A 15 -8.91 7.88 -12.25
CA THR A 15 -8.22 9.10 -11.81
C THR A 15 -6.88 8.78 -11.13
N ASP A 16 -5.98 9.77 -11.08
CA ASP A 16 -4.71 9.59 -10.37
C ASP A 16 -4.93 9.43 -8.85
N SER A 17 -5.94 10.10 -8.27
CA SER A 17 -6.34 9.89 -6.88
C SER A 17 -6.77 8.45 -6.62
N GLU A 18 -7.58 7.85 -7.49
CA GLU A 18 -7.99 6.44 -7.37
C GLU A 18 -6.78 5.49 -7.46
N LYS A 19 -5.83 5.76 -8.37
CA LYS A 19 -4.59 4.96 -8.45
C LYS A 19 -3.80 5.04 -7.16
N LEU A 20 -3.67 6.23 -6.57
CA LEU A 20 -2.96 6.43 -5.30
C LEU A 20 -3.60 5.63 -4.15
N VAL A 21 -4.94 5.59 -4.08
CA VAL A 21 -5.67 4.75 -3.11
C VAL A 21 -5.36 3.27 -3.33
N VAL A 22 -5.43 2.77 -4.57
CA VAL A 22 -5.12 1.37 -4.89
C VAL A 22 -3.68 1.00 -4.47
N PHE A 23 -2.71 1.91 -4.70
CA PHE A 23 -1.34 1.70 -4.24
C PHE A 23 -1.23 1.68 -2.70
N ALA A 24 -1.92 2.57 -2.00
CA ALA A 24 -1.91 2.61 -0.54
C ALA A 24 -2.44 1.31 0.08
N GLU A 25 -3.59 0.82 -0.40
CA GLU A 25 -4.21 -0.42 0.06
C GLU A 25 -3.31 -1.64 -0.17
N TYR A 26 -2.63 -1.68 -1.32
CA TYR A 26 -1.70 -2.77 -1.63
C TYR A 26 -0.49 -2.78 -0.69
N LEU A 27 0.08 -1.62 -0.39
CA LEU A 27 1.21 -1.48 0.53
C LEU A 27 0.83 -1.87 1.96
N ASP A 28 -0.32 -1.41 2.46
CA ASP A 28 -0.76 -1.73 3.82
C ASP A 28 -1.08 -3.22 3.95
N THR A 29 -1.76 -3.81 2.96
CA THR A 29 -2.04 -5.26 2.94
C THR A 29 -0.74 -6.07 2.88
N THR A 30 0.20 -5.69 2.00
CA THR A 30 1.49 -6.38 1.87
C THR A 30 2.28 -6.33 3.19
N ALA A 31 2.29 -5.17 3.85
CA ALA A 31 2.95 -4.98 5.14
C ALA A 31 2.31 -5.86 6.23
N LEU A 32 0.98 -5.93 6.28
CA LEU A 32 0.24 -6.70 7.27
C LEU A 32 0.41 -8.22 7.07
N GLU A 33 0.24 -8.70 5.84
CA GLU A 33 0.33 -10.12 5.49
C GLU A 33 1.75 -10.64 5.75
N ASN A 34 2.77 -9.92 5.30
CA ASN A 34 4.15 -10.37 5.44
C ASN A 34 4.66 -10.30 6.87
N ALA A 35 4.22 -9.32 7.68
CA ALA A 35 4.65 -9.15 9.07
C ALA A 35 4.48 -10.40 9.94
N THR A 36 3.52 -11.26 9.60
CA THR A 36 3.25 -12.48 10.37
C THR A 36 4.09 -13.68 9.94
N THR A 37 4.73 -13.64 8.76
CA THR A 37 5.46 -14.77 8.18
C THR A 37 6.80 -15.02 8.87
N LYS A 38 7.23 -16.29 8.95
CA LYS A 38 8.53 -16.67 9.51
C LYS A 38 9.70 -16.01 8.77
N ARG A 39 9.59 -15.93 7.44
CA ARG A 39 10.62 -15.32 6.58
C ARG A 39 10.77 -13.83 6.90
N TRP A 40 9.67 -13.09 7.01
CA TRP A 40 9.71 -11.67 7.34
C TRP A 40 10.33 -11.42 8.71
N LYS A 41 9.89 -12.18 9.73
CA LYS A 41 10.45 -12.08 11.09
C LYS A 41 11.95 -12.37 11.18
N SER A 42 12.49 -13.16 10.23
CA SER A 42 13.93 -13.42 10.15
C SER A 42 14.74 -12.35 9.40
N LEU A 43 14.08 -11.42 8.70
CA LEU A 43 14.79 -10.35 8.00
C LEU A 43 15.26 -9.29 9.01
N PRO A 44 16.55 -8.89 8.96
CA PRO A 44 17.00 -7.68 9.62
C PRO A 44 16.17 -6.47 9.17
N TYR A 45 15.87 -5.59 10.12
CA TYR A 45 15.07 -4.37 9.88
C TYR A 45 13.63 -4.59 9.39
N SER A 46 13.07 -5.79 9.58
CA SER A 46 11.72 -6.14 9.15
C SER A 46 10.62 -5.23 9.73
N ASN A 47 10.80 -4.76 10.97
CA ASN A 47 9.88 -3.83 11.60
C ASN A 47 9.95 -2.43 10.97
N GLU A 48 11.16 -1.95 10.68
CA GLU A 48 11.41 -0.65 10.06
C GLU A 48 10.89 -0.63 8.63
N ILE A 49 11.07 -1.73 7.88
CA ILE A 49 10.49 -1.90 6.55
C ILE A 49 8.96 -1.87 6.65
N GLN A 50 8.36 -2.59 7.61
CA GLN A 50 6.91 -2.59 7.82
C GLN A 50 6.38 -1.18 8.13
N MET A 51 7.04 -0.45 9.02
CA MET A 51 6.67 0.93 9.35
C MET A 51 6.83 1.87 8.17
N SER A 52 7.87 1.68 7.35
CA SER A 52 8.10 2.49 6.15
C SER A 52 7.01 2.26 5.11
N LEU A 53 6.60 1.01 4.88
CA LEU A 53 5.49 0.67 3.97
C LEU A 53 4.18 1.32 4.42
N LYS A 54 3.86 1.24 5.72
CA LYS A 54 2.69 1.91 6.31
C LYS A 54 2.73 3.42 6.15
N ASN A 55 3.90 4.03 6.35
CA ASN A 55 4.05 5.47 6.20
C ASN A 55 3.86 5.93 4.75
N VAL A 56 4.36 5.16 3.78
CA VAL A 56 4.12 5.43 2.36
C VAL A 56 2.64 5.30 2.04
N ALA A 57 1.96 4.24 2.50
CA ALA A 57 0.51 4.07 2.31
C ALA A 57 -0.28 5.28 2.83
N PHE A 58 -0.01 5.70 4.07
CA PHE A 58 -0.62 6.88 4.68
C PHE A 58 -0.44 8.16 3.84
N HIS A 59 0.76 8.40 3.32
CA HIS A 59 1.01 9.59 2.51
C HIS A 59 0.35 9.52 1.11
N LEU A 60 0.21 8.34 0.54
CA LEU A 60 -0.52 8.15 -0.73
C LEU A 60 -2.01 8.43 -0.55
N GLU A 61 -2.62 8.00 0.56
CA GLU A 61 -4.00 8.33 0.91
C GLU A 61 -4.19 9.85 1.07
N ALA A 62 -3.30 10.50 1.82
CA ALA A 62 -3.36 11.95 2.01
C ALA A 62 -3.22 12.73 0.68
N LEU A 63 -2.39 12.25 -0.24
CA LEU A 63 -2.26 12.85 -1.57
C LEU A 63 -3.51 12.64 -2.43
N ALA A 64 -4.12 11.45 -2.36
CA ALA A 64 -5.37 11.16 -3.05
C ALA A 64 -6.52 12.05 -2.55
N GLU A 65 -6.60 12.27 -1.23
CA GLU A 65 -7.57 13.18 -0.61
C GLU A 65 -7.35 14.63 -1.06
N ALA A 66 -6.10 15.09 -1.09
CA ALA A 66 -5.77 16.44 -1.54
C ALA A 66 -6.08 16.66 -3.03
N GLY A 67 -5.87 15.64 -3.88
CA GLY A 67 -6.22 15.68 -5.30
C GLY A 67 -7.73 15.70 -5.60
N ASN A 68 -8.55 15.37 -4.61
CA ASN A 68 -10.02 15.37 -4.70
C ASN A 68 -10.66 16.65 -4.12
N GLN A 69 -9.87 17.64 -3.70
CA GLN A 69 -10.41 18.93 -3.28
C GLN A 69 -10.88 19.75 -4.50
N PRO A 70 -12.08 20.37 -4.43
CA PRO A 70 -12.67 21.11 -5.54
C PRO A 70 -11.91 22.39 -5.91
#